data_AF-A0A2D9K8A0-F1
#
_entry.id   AF-A0A2D9K8A0-F1
#
_cell.length_a   1.000
_cell.length_b   1.000
_cell.length_c   1.000
_cell.angle_alpha   90.00
_cell.angle_beta   90.00
_cell.angle_gamma   90.00
#
_symmetry.space_group_name_H-M   'P 1'
#
loop_
_entity.id
_entity.type
_entity.pdbx_description
1 polymer ?
#
loop_
_entity_poly.entity_id
_entity_poly.type
_entity_poly.pdbx_seq_one_letter_code
_entity_poly.pdbx_strand_id
1 'polypeptide(L)'
;MMMPVQKLRNGTGRTRHLDNLVDVTEILQVDIAKREITVRDADGPRIVPVRESFFMRSIPRPGDVLIAYADGHLSHARTWPKPIANSNLVPPVQQTERVARV
;
A
#
# COMPACT_ATOMS: atom_id res chain seq x y z
N MET A 1 29.50 3.24 23.68
CA MET A 1 28.36 3.21 24.62
C MET A 1 27.09 3.03 23.80
N MET A 2 26.42 1.89 23.96
CA MET A 2 25.29 1.44 23.13
C MET A 2 23.98 1.92 23.80
N MET A 3 23.21 2.77 23.12
CA MET A 3 21.93 3.27 23.65
C MET A 3 20.79 2.30 23.27
N PRO A 4 19.80 2.06 24.15
CA PRO A 4 18.76 1.07 23.92
C PRO A 4 17.71 1.56 22.91
N VAL A 5 17.46 0.78 21.86
CA VAL A 5 16.33 1.00 20.95
C VAL A 5 15.04 0.65 21.68
N GLN A 6 14.32 1.66 22.16
CA GLN A 6 12.94 1.50 22.62
C GLN A 6 12.06 1.07 21.43
N LYS A 7 11.64 -0.20 21.44
CA LYS A 7 10.59 -0.71 20.55
C LYS A 7 9.30 0.05 20.83
N LEU A 8 8.99 1.04 20.00
CA LEU A 8 7.67 1.66 19.93
C LEU A 8 6.64 0.58 19.52
N ARG A 9 5.92 0.05 20.50
CA ARG A 9 4.71 -0.75 20.26
C ARG A 9 3.59 0.20 19.84
N ASN A 10 3.54 0.56 18.57
CA ASN A 10 2.38 1.25 18.01
C ASN A 10 1.26 0.22 17.77
N GLY A 11 0.34 0.17 18.74
CA GLY A 11 -0.97 -0.41 18.58
C GLY A 11 -1.80 0.44 17.61
N THR A 12 -1.98 -0.07 16.41
CA THR A 12 -3.19 -0.04 15.56
C THR A 12 -2.78 -0.55 14.18
N GLY A 13 -3.15 -1.79 13.84
CA GLY A 13 -2.75 -2.49 12.61
C GLY A 13 -3.31 -1.93 11.30
N ARG A 14 -3.66 -0.64 11.23
CA ARG A 14 -4.28 -0.01 10.06
C ARG A 14 -3.35 0.94 9.28
N THR A 15 -2.30 1.46 9.91
CA THR A 15 -1.37 2.41 9.27
C THR A 15 -0.22 1.75 8.51
N ARG A 16 0.09 0.47 8.75
CA ARG A 16 1.23 -0.20 8.09
C ARG A 16 1.02 -0.58 6.63
N HIS A 17 -0.22 -0.57 6.14
CA HIS A 17 -0.50 -1.10 4.80
C HIS A 17 -0.24 -0.12 3.65
N LEU A 18 -0.20 1.18 3.92
CA LEU A 18 0.08 2.17 2.86
C LEU A 18 1.58 2.40 2.63
N ASP A 19 2.41 2.25 3.67
CA ASP A 19 3.88 2.35 3.54
C ASP A 19 4.48 1.21 2.68
N ASN A 20 3.72 0.14 2.44
CA ASN A 20 4.13 -1.01 1.64
C ASN A 20 3.52 -1.01 0.23
N LEU A 21 2.87 0.06 -0.23
CA LEU A 21 2.27 0.11 -1.55
C LEU A 21 3.34 0.35 -2.62
N VAL A 22 3.42 -0.54 -3.61
CA VAL A 22 4.41 -0.46 -4.70
C VAL A 22 3.75 0.09 -5.95
N ASP A 23 2.56 -0.40 -6.28
CA ASP A 23 1.91 -0.09 -7.55
C ASP A 23 0.39 -0.18 -7.42
N VAL A 24 -0.31 0.69 -8.15
CA VAL A 24 -1.78 0.69 -8.29
C VAL A 24 -2.11 0.88 -9.75
N THR A 25 -2.67 -0.16 -10.36
CA THR A 25 -2.91 -0.21 -11.81
C THR A 25 -4.33 -0.60 -12.12
N GLU A 26 -4.90 -0.03 -13.18
CA GLU A 26 -6.27 -0.31 -13.62
C GLU A 26 -6.38 -1.70 -14.23
N ILE A 27 -7.41 -2.45 -13.84
CA ILE A 27 -7.72 -3.78 -14.39
C ILE A 27 -8.49 -3.60 -15.69
N LEU A 28 -7.97 -4.20 -16.77
CA LEU A 28 -8.58 -4.21 -18.10
C LEU A 28 -9.36 -5.50 -18.36
N GLN A 29 -8.86 -6.63 -17.88
CA GLN A 29 -9.48 -7.94 -18.08
C GLN A 29 -9.14 -8.90 -16.93
N VAL A 30 -10.03 -9.85 -16.65
CA VAL A 30 -9.85 -10.90 -15.66
C VAL A 30 -10.14 -12.25 -16.29
N ASP A 31 -9.16 -13.16 -16.30
CA ASP A 31 -9.32 -14.56 -16.69
C ASP A 31 -9.16 -15.46 -15.46
N ILE A 32 -10.28 -15.88 -14.89
CA ILE A 32 -10.31 -16.68 -13.66
C ILE A 32 -9.79 -18.11 -13.91
N ALA A 33 -10.06 -18.66 -15.10
CA ALA A 33 -9.64 -20.01 -15.44
C ALA A 33 -8.12 -20.12 -15.57
N LYS A 34 -7.49 -19.09 -16.18
CA LYS A 34 -6.03 -18.99 -16.31
C LYS A 34 -5.34 -18.38 -15.09
N ARG A 35 -6.11 -17.76 -14.19
CA ARG A 35 -5.62 -17.02 -13.02
C ARG A 35 -4.74 -15.83 -13.42
N GLU A 36 -5.22 -15.08 -14.40
CA GLU A 36 -4.53 -13.94 -14.99
C GLU A 36 -5.39 -12.67 -14.91
N ILE A 37 -4.72 -11.55 -14.66
CA ILE A 37 -5.33 -10.21 -14.68
C ILE A 37 -4.54 -9.36 -15.66
N THR A 38 -5.21 -8.83 -16.68
CA THR A 38 -4.60 -7.84 -17.56
C THR A 38 -4.80 -6.45 -16.95
N VAL A 39 -3.71 -5.72 -16.76
CA VAL A 39 -3.71 -4.36 -16.22
C VAL A 39 -3.19 -3.35 -17.23
N ARG A 40 -3.56 -2.08 -17.06
CA ARG A 40 -3.01 -0.96 -17.83
C ARG A 40 -1.64 -0.58 -17.26
N ASP A 41 -0.59 -0.72 -18.07
CA ASP A 41 0.77 -0.26 -17.75
C ASP A 41 1.13 0.95 -18.64
N ALA A 42 2.23 1.63 -18.33
CA ALA A 42 2.70 2.80 -19.06
C ALA A 42 3.04 2.47 -20.53
N ASP A 43 3.62 1.29 -20.75
CA ASP A 43 4.04 0.79 -22.06
C ASP A 43 2.95 -0.02 -22.80
N GLY A 44 1.78 -0.18 -22.18
CA GLY A 44 0.66 -0.94 -22.73
C GLY A 44 0.07 -1.97 -21.74
N PRO A 45 -0.87 -2.82 -22.19
CA PRO A 45 -1.45 -3.83 -21.31
C PRO A 45 -0.43 -4.88 -20.85
N ARG A 46 -0.40 -5.16 -19.54
CA ARG A 46 0.47 -6.17 -18.93
C ARG A 46 -0.37 -7.26 -18.27
N ILE A 47 0.05 -8.52 -18.40
CA ILE A 47 -0.59 -9.67 -17.72
C ILE A 47 0.09 -9.92 -16.38
N VAL A 48 -0.73 -10.04 -15.32
CA VAL A 48 -0.31 -10.33 -13.96
C VAL A 48 -0.89 -11.69 -13.54
N PRO A 49 -0.05 -12.70 -13.28
CA PRO A 49 -0.52 -13.97 -12.74
C PRO A 49 -0.88 -13.83 -11.26
N VAL A 50 -1.97 -14.47 -10.83
CA VAL A 50 -2.43 -14.44 -9.44
C VAL A 50 -2.63 -15.85 -8.88
N ARG A 51 -2.59 -15.97 -7.56
CA ARG A 51 -2.91 -17.23 -6.87
C ARG A 51 -4.41 -17.49 -6.89
N GLU A 52 -4.81 -18.76 -6.84
CA GLU A 52 -6.23 -19.16 -6.76
C GLU A 52 -6.97 -18.49 -5.59
N SER A 53 -6.28 -18.34 -4.45
CA SER A 53 -6.83 -17.70 -3.25
C SER A 53 -7.22 -16.23 -3.45
N PHE A 54 -6.71 -15.58 -4.50
CA PHE A 54 -7.00 -14.17 -4.80
C PHE A 54 -8.49 -13.96 -5.10
N PHE A 55 -9.14 -14.90 -5.79
CA PHE A 55 -10.54 -14.79 -6.19
C PHE A 55 -11.53 -15.26 -5.13
N MET A 56 -11.07 -15.97 -4.10
CA MET A 56 -11.95 -16.68 -3.14
C MET A 56 -12.87 -15.75 -2.33
N ARG A 57 -12.41 -14.52 -2.04
CA ARG A 57 -13.22 -13.53 -1.30
C ARG A 57 -14.02 -12.62 -2.21
N SER A 58 -13.46 -12.25 -3.36
CA SER A 58 -14.10 -11.35 -4.29
C SER A 58 -13.40 -11.39 -5.64
N ILE A 59 -14.18 -11.40 -6.71
CA ILE A 59 -13.70 -11.37 -8.09
C ILE A 59 -13.64 -9.90 -8.55
N PRO A 60 -12.46 -9.39 -8.96
CA PRO A 60 -12.35 -8.04 -9.50
C PRO A 60 -13.03 -7.93 -10.87
N ARG A 61 -13.32 -6.71 -11.29
CA ARG A 61 -13.93 -6.39 -12.58
C ARG A 61 -13.02 -5.47 -13.39
N PRO A 62 -13.15 -5.46 -14.73
CA PRO A 62 -12.59 -4.38 -15.54
C PRO A 62 -13.02 -3.01 -15.01
N GLY A 63 -12.06 -2.09 -14.87
CA GLY A 63 -12.23 -0.77 -14.26
C GLY A 63 -11.95 -0.70 -12.76
N ASP A 64 -11.87 -1.84 -12.07
CA ASP A 64 -11.32 -1.90 -10.70
C ASP A 64 -9.80 -1.64 -10.74
N VAL A 65 -9.19 -1.41 -9.57
CA VAL A 65 -7.74 -1.27 -9.45
C VAL A 65 -7.12 -2.50 -8.79
N LEU A 66 -5.99 -2.95 -9.34
CA LEU A 66 -5.10 -3.91 -8.73
C LEU A 66 -4.08 -3.16 -7.88
N ILE A 67 -3.86 -3.63 -6.65
CA ILE A 67 -2.92 -3.04 -5.69
C ILE A 67 -1.83 -4.07 -5.42
N ALA A 68 -0.59 -3.72 -5.72
CA ALA A 68 0.59 -4.51 -5.42
C ALA A 68 1.35 -3.93 -4.22
N TYR A 69 1.69 -4.82 -3.29
CA TYR A 69 2.45 -4.47 -2.08
C TYR A 69 3.90 -4.95 -2.18
N ALA A 70 4.79 -4.32 -1.40
CA ALA A 70 6.23 -4.58 -1.36
C ALA A 70 6.58 -5.98 -0.87
N ASP A 71 5.68 -6.61 -0.11
CA ASP A 71 5.80 -8.01 0.34
C ASP A 71 5.32 -9.03 -0.72
N GLY A 72 4.95 -8.57 -1.92
CA GLY A 72 4.42 -9.39 -3.00
C GLY A 72 2.94 -9.78 -2.83
N HIS A 73 2.26 -9.24 -1.81
CA HIS A 73 0.82 -9.39 -1.71
C HIS A 73 0.11 -8.61 -2.83
N LEU A 74 -0.98 -9.18 -3.33
CA LEU A 74 -1.88 -8.56 -4.29
C LEU A 74 -3.28 -8.44 -3.68
N SER A 75 -3.89 -7.28 -3.85
CA SER A 75 -5.29 -7.01 -3.50
C SER A 75 -5.97 -6.25 -4.64
N HIS A 76 -7.28 -6.03 -4.55
CA HIS A 76 -8.01 -5.16 -5.48
C HIS A 76 -9.02 -4.27 -4.77
N ALA A 77 -9.40 -3.18 -5.42
CA ALA A 77 -10.43 -2.27 -4.95
C ALA A 77 -11.28 -1.74 -6.11
N ARG A 78 -12.56 -1.49 -5.86
CA ARG A 78 -13.51 -0.98 -6.87
C ARG A 78 -13.31 0.49 -7.25
N THR A 79 -12.58 1.21 -6.43
CA THR A 79 -12.30 2.63 -6.63
C THR A 79 -10.84 2.86 -6.34
N TRP A 80 -10.23 3.79 -7.07
CA TRP A 80 -8.92 4.31 -6.73
C TRP A 80 -8.86 4.60 -5.22
N PRO A 81 -7.86 4.07 -4.51
CA PRO A 81 -7.71 4.40 -3.10
C PRO A 81 -7.58 5.92 -3.01
N LYS A 82 -8.56 6.56 -2.37
CA LYS A 82 -8.46 7.99 -2.10
C LYS A 82 -7.16 8.19 -1.31
N PRO A 83 -6.29 9.14 -1.69
CA PRO A 83 -5.20 9.52 -0.81
C PRO A 83 -5.83 9.82 0.55
N ILE A 84 -5.35 9.17 1.61
CA ILE A 84 -5.76 9.54 2.96
C ILE A 84 -5.09 10.88 3.23
N ALA A 85 -5.75 11.97 2.80
CA ALA A 85 -5.40 13.32 3.18
C ALA A 85 -5.75 13.46 4.67
N ASN A 86 -4.75 13.19 5.53
CA ASN A 86 -4.56 13.65 6.91
C ASN A 86 -4.05 12.53 7.82
N SER A 87 -2.84 12.69 8.37
CA SER A 87 -2.66 12.69 9.83
C SER A 87 -1.28 13.24 10.21
N ASN A 88 -1.21 14.56 10.45
CA ASN A 88 -0.22 15.22 11.31
C ASN A 88 1.25 14.73 11.24
N LEU A 89 1.85 14.72 10.06
CA LEU A 89 3.31 14.89 9.97
C LEU A 89 3.62 16.35 10.32
N VAL A 90 3.50 16.68 11.60
CA VAL A 90 4.17 17.85 12.13
C VAL A 90 5.66 17.50 11.99
N PRO A 91 6.45 18.20 11.14
CA PRO A 91 7.89 18.01 11.18
C PRO A 91 8.33 18.24 12.64
N PRO A 92 9.28 17.47 13.19
CA PRO A 92 9.73 17.72 14.55
C PRO A 92 10.20 19.17 14.61
N VAL A 93 9.43 20.02 15.28
CA VAL A 93 9.89 21.35 15.65
C VAL A 93 11.08 21.07 16.53
N GLN A 94 12.28 21.39 16.05
CA GLN A 94 13.47 21.42 16.89
C GLN A 94 13.12 22.36 18.05
N GLN A 95 12.82 21.80 19.22
CA GLN A 95 12.87 22.54 20.46
C GLN A 95 14.32 22.97 20.60
N THR A 96 14.62 24.19 20.17
CA THR A 96 15.87 24.84 20.56
C THR A 96 15.77 25.00 22.07
N GLU A 97 16.47 24.14 22.82
CA GLU A 97 16.75 24.39 24.22
C GLU A 97 17.41 25.76 24.33
N ARG A 98 16.66 26.76 24.79
CA ARG A 98 17.27 27.95 25.38
C ARG A 98 17.86 27.50 26.70
N VAL A 99 19.13 27.10 26.64
CA VAL A 99 19.98 27.02 27.84
C VAL A 99 20.07 28.43 28.40
N ALA A 100 19.24 28.72 29.41
CA ALA A 100 19.45 29.86 30.27
C ALA A 100 20.72 29.57 31.08
N ARG A 101 21.83 30.20 30.70
CA ARG A 101 22.98 30.32 31.61
C ARG A 101 22.58 31.30 32.71
N VAL A 102 22.65 30.84 33.95
CA VAL A 102 22.62 31.64 35.18
C VAL A 102 23.98 32.33 35.33
#